data_AF-A0A060HPX5-F1
#
_entry.id   AF-A0A060HPX5-F1
#
_cell.length_a   1.000
_cell.length_b   1.000
_cell.length_c   1.000
_cell.angle_alpha   90.00
_cell.angle_beta   90.00
_cell.angle_gamma   90.00
#
_symmetry.space_group_name_H-M   'P 1'
#
loop_
_entity.id
_entity.type
_entity.pdbx_description
1 polymer ?
#
loop_
_entity_poly.entity_id
_entity_poly.type
_entity_poly.pdbx_seq_one_letter_code
_entity_poly.pdbx_strand_id
1 'polypeptide(L)'
;MWSEVHRPQRVEQMVGNEDARIAVVKWLSGWVSGTKPLLLVGPPGVGKTTIVHALARQFDYDLVEMNASDVRNRDSIEARIKPVFANTGLFGRKILLFLDEVDGISGREDSGGLDALVDLIKEPTVPVIMAANEKSAKIKELAKGCKVVEFAPVPPRLLLMFLDHVLAKEKAKLGPGDKVSIVVNSGGDIRSLLNSAQSRAAGYATVSNRDVTEIDIADAINGYFAAKDRAAAMQALARADASFPDPRYEGMSPETRRKDMVATLFSSIVSSHAAADKESLAELLDVLSRADMVVGRVSRNRQWSLLRYVRDMLAGGLYVKSRGKDIKYNQYTMPWPVMGPIFARSQTIRKIASAVGPAMNVSRSTASSVVLPYLVRAIIDEKVDVSEFAVTNFGDESIGESLGKEVERAKGARKKQ
;
A
#
# COMPACT_ATOMS: atom_id res chain seq x y z
N MET A 1 -25.51 5.35 13.92
CA MET A 1 -24.56 5.99 12.97
C MET A 1 -25.23 6.09 11.61
N TRP A 2 -24.99 7.17 10.86
CA TRP A 2 -25.55 7.34 9.51
C TRP A 2 -25.14 6.23 8.55
N SER A 3 -23.94 5.67 8.72
CA SER A 3 -23.43 4.52 7.96
C SER A 3 -24.30 3.26 8.03
N GLU A 4 -25.02 3.05 9.13
CA GLU A 4 -25.98 1.93 9.26
C GLU A 4 -27.39 2.31 8.81
N VAL A 5 -27.84 3.51 9.15
CA VAL A 5 -29.19 3.99 8.80
C VAL A 5 -29.38 4.13 7.29
N HIS A 6 -28.34 4.58 6.59
CA HIS A 6 -28.33 4.73 5.13
C HIS A 6 -27.65 3.55 4.43
N ARG A 7 -27.42 2.42 5.12
CA ARG A 7 -26.89 1.21 4.50
C ARG A 7 -27.86 0.75 3.40
N PRO A 8 -27.42 0.68 2.12
CA PRO A 8 -28.25 0.23 1.01
C PRO A 8 -28.89 -1.14 1.30
N GLN A 9 -30.19 -1.25 1.04
CA GLN A 9 -30.95 -2.49 1.19
C GLN A 9 -31.05 -3.27 -0.12
N ARG A 10 -30.88 -2.56 -1.24
CA ARG A 10 -30.95 -3.07 -2.60
C ARG A 10 -29.70 -2.65 -3.37
N VAL A 11 -29.29 -3.47 -4.34
CA VAL A 11 -28.09 -3.18 -5.16
C VAL A 11 -28.27 -1.89 -5.96
N GLU A 12 -29.51 -1.57 -6.38
CA GLU A 12 -29.85 -0.33 -7.08
C GLU A 12 -29.62 0.95 -6.26
N GLN A 13 -29.59 0.85 -4.93
CA GLN A 13 -29.36 1.99 -4.03
C GLN A 13 -27.87 2.24 -3.77
N MET A 14 -26.99 1.34 -4.22
CA MET A 14 -25.55 1.46 -4.02
C MET A 14 -24.94 2.46 -5.01
N VAL A 15 -23.90 3.17 -4.57
CA VAL A 15 -23.19 4.19 -5.37
C VAL A 15 -21.78 3.71 -5.71
N GLY A 16 -21.39 3.85 -6.98
CA GLY A 16 -20.05 3.48 -7.47
C GLY A 16 -19.82 1.97 -7.70
N ASN A 17 -18.81 1.63 -8.49
CA ASN A 17 -18.47 0.23 -8.85
C ASN A 17 -19.56 -0.51 -9.65
N GLU A 18 -20.25 0.15 -10.59
CA GLU A 18 -21.41 -0.41 -11.30
C GLU A 18 -21.10 -1.74 -12.01
N ASP A 19 -20.00 -1.79 -12.76
CA ASP A 19 -19.56 -3.00 -13.47
C ASP A 19 -19.29 -4.16 -12.50
N ALA A 20 -18.65 -3.86 -11.37
CA ALA A 20 -18.39 -4.83 -10.32
C ALA A 20 -19.70 -5.35 -9.73
N ARG A 21 -20.65 -4.46 -9.40
CA ARG A 21 -21.96 -4.85 -8.87
C ARG A 21 -22.72 -5.76 -9.85
N ILE A 22 -22.72 -5.41 -11.14
CA ILE A 22 -23.34 -6.23 -12.20
C ILE A 22 -22.66 -7.60 -12.28
N ALA A 23 -21.32 -7.66 -12.18
CA ALA A 23 -20.59 -8.92 -12.20
C ALA A 23 -20.92 -9.83 -11.00
N VAL A 24 -21.11 -9.27 -9.80
CA VAL A 24 -21.55 -10.03 -8.61
C VAL A 24 -22.98 -10.54 -8.79
N VAL A 25 -23.92 -9.69 -9.23
CA VAL A 25 -25.32 -10.07 -9.48
C VAL A 25 -25.38 -11.22 -10.49
N LYS A 26 -24.69 -11.08 -11.63
CA LYS A 26 -24.65 -12.09 -12.70
C LYS A 26 -24.05 -13.41 -12.23
N TRP A 27 -23.05 -13.36 -11.34
CA TRP A 27 -22.45 -14.55 -10.77
C TRP A 27 -23.44 -15.29 -9.86
N LEU A 28 -24.13 -14.58 -8.96
CA LEU A 28 -25.08 -15.22 -8.04
C LEU A 28 -26.32 -15.76 -8.76
N SER A 29 -26.85 -15.01 -9.75
CA SER A 29 -28.02 -15.44 -10.53
C SER A 29 -27.75 -16.67 -11.40
N GLY A 30 -26.51 -16.81 -11.89
CA GLY A 30 -26.07 -17.94 -12.70
C GLY A 30 -25.42 -19.07 -11.89
N TRP A 31 -25.49 -19.01 -10.57
CA TRP A 31 -24.77 -19.94 -9.71
C TRP A 31 -25.39 -21.34 -9.74
N VAL A 32 -24.53 -22.34 -9.95
CA VAL A 32 -24.84 -23.78 -9.84
C VAL A 32 -23.82 -24.46 -8.94
N SER A 33 -24.14 -25.63 -8.37
CA SER A 33 -23.22 -26.39 -7.52
C SER A 33 -21.89 -26.65 -8.25
N GLY A 34 -20.76 -26.43 -7.58
CA GLY A 34 -19.43 -26.51 -8.18
C GLY A 34 -18.98 -25.25 -8.95
N THR A 35 -19.80 -24.19 -9.00
CA THR A 35 -19.35 -22.90 -9.53
C THR A 35 -18.25 -22.34 -8.65
N LYS A 36 -17.16 -21.85 -9.27
CA LYS A 36 -16.04 -21.24 -8.56
C LYS A 36 -16.51 -20.14 -7.60
N PRO A 37 -15.98 -20.09 -6.36
CA PRO A 37 -16.26 -19.02 -5.39
C PRO A 37 -15.97 -17.63 -5.96
N LEU A 38 -16.63 -16.62 -5.39
CA LEU A 38 -16.40 -15.23 -5.75
C LEU A 38 -15.49 -14.56 -4.72
N LEU A 39 -14.47 -13.84 -5.17
CA LEU A 39 -13.56 -13.06 -4.34
C LEU A 39 -13.70 -11.57 -4.68
N LEU A 40 -14.20 -10.79 -3.73
CA LEU A 40 -14.32 -9.34 -3.80
C LEU A 40 -13.04 -8.71 -3.25
N VAL A 41 -12.33 -7.93 -4.05
CA VAL A 41 -11.08 -7.27 -3.64
C VAL A 41 -11.20 -5.77 -3.83
N GLY A 42 -10.89 -4.98 -2.81
CA GLY A 42 -10.88 -3.52 -2.93
C GLY A 42 -10.72 -2.84 -1.59
N PRO A 43 -10.55 -1.52 -1.54
CA PRO A 43 -10.32 -0.80 -0.29
C PRO A 43 -11.52 -0.88 0.68
N PRO A 44 -11.34 -0.53 1.96
CA PRO A 44 -12.44 -0.50 2.91
C PRO A 44 -13.51 0.54 2.50
N GLY A 45 -14.76 0.28 2.89
CA GLY A 45 -15.83 1.27 2.74
C GLY A 45 -16.40 1.50 1.32
N VAL A 46 -15.98 0.68 0.34
CA VAL A 46 -16.49 0.73 -1.05
C VAL A 46 -17.74 -0.12 -1.31
N GLY A 47 -18.25 -0.81 -0.28
CA GLY A 47 -19.52 -1.55 -0.35
C GLY A 47 -19.42 -3.07 -0.54
N LYS A 48 -18.25 -3.70 -0.35
CA LYS A 48 -18.05 -5.16 -0.47
C LYS A 48 -19.02 -5.99 0.41
N THR A 49 -19.06 -5.70 1.71
CA THR A 49 -19.99 -6.38 2.66
C THR A 49 -21.44 -6.01 2.34
N THR A 50 -21.70 -4.74 2.01
CA THR A 50 -23.05 -4.22 1.71
C THR A 50 -23.70 -4.91 0.51
N ILE A 51 -22.96 -5.15 -0.59
CA ILE A 51 -23.53 -5.82 -1.76
C ILE A 51 -23.95 -7.25 -1.44
N VAL A 52 -23.19 -7.97 -0.61
CA VAL A 52 -23.50 -9.35 -0.23
C VAL A 52 -24.78 -9.40 0.59
N HIS A 53 -24.95 -8.52 1.58
CA HIS A 53 -26.20 -8.43 2.33
C HIS A 53 -27.40 -8.05 1.46
N ALA A 54 -27.22 -7.09 0.54
CA ALA A 54 -28.28 -6.66 -0.36
C ALA A 54 -28.74 -7.81 -1.27
N LEU A 55 -27.79 -8.56 -1.84
CA LEU A 55 -28.06 -9.72 -2.69
C LEU A 55 -28.68 -10.88 -1.93
N ALA A 56 -28.20 -11.20 -0.73
CA ALA A 56 -28.78 -12.24 0.09
C ALA A 56 -30.27 -11.99 0.34
N ARG A 57 -30.64 -10.74 0.64
CA ARG A 57 -32.04 -10.33 0.81
C ARG A 57 -32.82 -10.34 -0.50
N GLN A 58 -32.24 -9.85 -1.60
CA GLN A 58 -32.92 -9.79 -2.90
C GLN A 58 -33.22 -11.18 -3.48
N PHE A 59 -32.34 -12.15 -3.26
CA PHE A 59 -32.47 -13.52 -3.76
C PHE A 59 -32.98 -14.53 -2.71
N ASP A 60 -33.42 -14.05 -1.54
CA ASP A 60 -33.94 -14.86 -0.40
C ASP A 60 -32.99 -15.98 0.07
N TYR A 61 -31.69 -15.69 0.12
CA TYR A 61 -30.69 -16.57 0.73
C TYR A 61 -30.60 -16.37 2.25
N ASP A 62 -30.39 -17.47 2.98
CA ASP A 62 -29.97 -17.45 4.37
C ASP A 62 -28.46 -17.13 4.44
N LEU A 63 -28.12 -15.90 4.83
CA LEU A 63 -26.73 -15.42 4.82
C LEU A 63 -25.99 -15.88 6.08
N VAL A 64 -24.98 -16.72 5.89
CA VAL A 64 -24.02 -17.09 6.93
C VAL A 64 -22.78 -16.22 6.74
N GLU A 65 -22.68 -15.17 7.55
CA GLU A 65 -21.51 -14.28 7.58
C GLU A 65 -20.50 -14.74 8.65
N MET A 66 -19.24 -14.84 8.26
CA MET A 66 -18.13 -15.15 9.15
C MET A 66 -16.99 -14.18 8.89
N ASN A 67 -16.49 -13.53 9.94
CA ASN A 67 -15.23 -12.80 9.84
C ASN A 67 -14.07 -13.81 9.90
N ALA A 68 -13.25 -13.83 8.86
CA ALA A 68 -12.18 -14.79 8.74
C ALA A 68 -10.98 -14.49 9.64
N SER A 69 -10.82 -13.25 10.12
CA SER A 69 -9.77 -12.89 11.09
C SER A 69 -9.96 -13.52 12.47
N ASP A 70 -11.20 -13.93 12.80
CA ASP A 70 -11.56 -14.65 14.02
C ASP A 70 -11.22 -16.15 13.93
N VAL A 71 -10.98 -16.67 12.72
CA VAL A 71 -10.82 -18.11 12.46
C VAL A 71 -9.43 -18.36 11.86
N ARG A 72 -8.43 -18.46 12.72
CA ARG A 72 -7.00 -18.44 12.32
C ARG A 72 -6.38 -19.82 12.05
N ASN A 73 -6.99 -20.89 12.55
CA ASN A 73 -6.42 -22.24 12.53
C ASN A 73 -7.28 -23.19 11.69
N ARG A 74 -6.65 -24.15 10.99
CA ARG A 74 -7.31 -25.16 10.15
C ARG A 74 -8.54 -25.80 10.82
N ASP A 75 -8.39 -26.31 12.04
CA ASP A 75 -9.47 -26.99 12.77
C ASP A 75 -10.69 -26.09 13.00
N SER A 76 -10.45 -24.81 13.29
CA SER A 76 -11.51 -23.83 13.53
C SER A 76 -12.27 -23.46 12.24
N ILE A 77 -11.57 -23.42 11.11
CA ILE A 77 -12.16 -23.18 9.78
C ILE A 77 -13.01 -24.38 9.39
N GLU A 78 -12.45 -25.60 9.49
CA GLU A 78 -13.17 -26.83 9.17
C GLU A 78 -14.41 -27.03 10.05
N ALA A 79 -14.29 -26.81 11.36
CA ALA A 79 -15.41 -26.99 12.30
C ALA A 79 -16.58 -26.02 12.05
N ARG A 80 -16.30 -24.80 11.57
CA ARG A 80 -17.33 -23.79 11.33
C ARG A 80 -17.89 -23.81 9.90
N ILE A 81 -17.06 -24.10 8.91
CA ILE A 81 -17.47 -24.05 7.49
C ILE A 81 -18.06 -25.39 7.01
N LYS A 82 -17.52 -26.55 7.42
CA LYS A 82 -18.04 -27.86 6.99
C LYS A 82 -19.54 -28.05 7.26
N PRO A 83 -20.09 -27.64 8.43
CA PRO A 83 -21.53 -27.75 8.68
C PRO A 83 -22.38 -26.93 7.71
N VAL A 84 -21.86 -25.79 7.23
CA VAL A 84 -22.58 -24.91 6.30
C VAL A 84 -22.79 -25.58 4.94
N PHE A 85 -21.80 -26.36 4.49
CA PHE A 85 -21.90 -27.13 3.24
C PHE A 85 -22.81 -28.37 3.34
N ALA A 86 -23.02 -28.88 4.55
CA ALA A 86 -23.84 -30.07 4.82
C ALA A 86 -25.30 -29.73 5.20
N ASN A 87 -25.56 -28.51 5.67
CA ASN A 87 -26.88 -28.09 6.12
C ASN A 87 -27.72 -27.46 5.01
N THR A 88 -29.03 -27.66 5.09
CA THR A 88 -30.01 -26.83 4.37
C THR A 88 -30.42 -25.68 5.30
N GLY A 89 -30.57 -24.46 4.77
CA GLY A 89 -30.83 -23.26 5.57
C GLY A 89 -32.14 -23.32 6.35
N LEU A 90 -32.33 -22.39 7.27
CA LEU A 90 -33.57 -22.29 8.05
C LEU A 90 -34.77 -22.17 7.10
N PHE A 91 -35.81 -22.96 7.36
CA PHE A 91 -37.05 -23.00 6.56
C PHE A 91 -36.89 -23.44 5.09
N GLY A 92 -35.83 -24.20 4.76
CA GLY A 92 -35.60 -24.69 3.40
C GLY A 92 -35.01 -23.65 2.45
N ARG A 93 -34.55 -22.50 2.98
CA ARG A 93 -33.83 -21.49 2.20
C ARG A 93 -32.44 -21.98 1.80
N LYS A 94 -31.98 -21.51 0.64
CA LYS A 94 -30.61 -21.74 0.19
C LYS A 94 -29.67 -20.91 1.06
N ILE A 95 -28.55 -21.50 1.46
CA ILE A 95 -27.52 -20.80 2.24
C ILE A 95 -26.60 -20.03 1.30
N LEU A 96 -26.19 -18.82 1.68
CA LEU A 96 -25.10 -18.07 1.07
C LEU A 96 -23.99 -17.89 2.11
N LEU A 97 -22.80 -18.42 1.86
CA LEU A 97 -21.66 -18.27 2.75
C LEU A 97 -20.89 -16.99 2.38
N PHE A 98 -20.70 -16.10 3.34
CA PHE A 98 -19.88 -14.90 3.20
C PHE A 98 -18.73 -14.91 4.20
N LEU A 99 -17.50 -14.87 3.68
CA LEU A 99 -16.28 -14.75 4.47
C LEU A 99 -15.70 -13.35 4.32
N ASP A 100 -15.83 -12.52 5.36
CA ASP A 100 -15.27 -11.16 5.35
C ASP A 100 -13.82 -11.17 5.88
N GLU A 101 -13.02 -10.19 5.47
CA GLU A 101 -11.63 -9.99 5.90
C GLU A 101 -10.74 -11.25 5.75
N VAL A 102 -10.82 -11.95 4.60
CA VAL A 102 -10.02 -13.17 4.36
C VAL A 102 -8.51 -12.93 4.28
N ASP A 103 -8.10 -11.67 4.12
CA ASP A 103 -6.72 -11.22 4.28
C ASP A 103 -6.24 -11.30 5.73
N GLY A 104 -7.14 -11.31 6.71
CA GLY A 104 -6.87 -11.48 8.14
C GLY A 104 -6.51 -12.90 8.58
N ILE A 105 -6.72 -13.92 7.74
CA ILE A 105 -6.35 -15.33 8.02
C ILE A 105 -4.82 -15.51 8.09
N SER A 106 -4.03 -14.46 7.85
CA SER A 106 -2.57 -14.46 7.94
C SER A 106 -2.05 -14.56 9.39
N GLY A 107 -2.38 -15.65 10.09
CA GLY A 107 -1.58 -16.17 11.19
C GLY A 107 -0.23 -16.68 10.67
N ARG A 108 0.74 -16.84 11.58
CA ARG A 108 2.11 -17.31 11.33
C ARG A 108 2.14 -18.48 10.34
N GLU A 109 3.22 -18.57 9.55
CA GLU A 109 3.44 -19.55 8.46
C GLU A 109 3.05 -21.00 8.82
N ASP A 110 3.00 -21.37 10.10
CA ASP A 110 2.69 -22.70 10.61
C ASP A 110 1.18 -23.03 10.82
N SER A 111 0.23 -22.14 10.52
CA SER A 111 -1.18 -22.31 10.98
C SER A 111 -2.12 -23.02 9.99
N GLY A 112 -1.73 -23.19 8.72
CA GLY A 112 -2.44 -23.99 7.69
C GLY A 112 -3.90 -23.59 7.36
N GLY A 113 -4.39 -22.45 7.85
CA GLY A 113 -5.79 -22.05 7.70
C GLY A 113 -6.21 -21.68 6.27
N LEU A 114 -5.33 -20.98 5.53
CA LEU A 114 -5.63 -20.60 4.15
C LEU A 114 -5.70 -21.82 3.23
N ASP A 115 -4.80 -22.79 3.41
CA ASP A 115 -4.80 -24.04 2.62
C ASP A 115 -6.07 -24.85 2.87
N ALA A 116 -6.49 -24.94 4.13
CA ALA A 116 -7.75 -25.59 4.50
C ALA A 116 -8.96 -24.89 3.87
N LEU A 117 -8.97 -23.55 3.85
CA LEU A 117 -10.02 -22.80 3.18
C LEU A 117 -10.03 -23.10 1.68
N VAL A 118 -8.87 -23.08 1.02
CA VAL A 118 -8.73 -23.41 -0.40
C VAL A 118 -9.24 -24.82 -0.70
N ASP A 119 -8.94 -25.80 0.16
CA ASP A 119 -9.44 -27.17 0.01
C ASP A 119 -10.96 -27.26 0.14
N LEU A 120 -11.55 -26.56 1.12
CA LEU A 120 -13.00 -26.57 1.36
C LEU A 120 -13.81 -25.90 0.25
N ILE A 121 -13.23 -24.92 -0.45
CA ILE A 121 -13.94 -24.15 -1.48
C ILE A 121 -13.67 -24.63 -2.92
N LYS A 122 -12.97 -25.76 -3.11
CA LYS A 122 -12.72 -26.35 -4.44
C LYS A 122 -14.02 -26.81 -5.12
N GLU A 123 -14.90 -27.47 -4.37
CA GLU A 123 -16.19 -27.98 -4.85
C GLU A 123 -17.33 -27.54 -3.93
N PRO A 124 -17.70 -26.25 -3.95
CA PRO A 124 -18.67 -25.72 -3.02
C PRO A 124 -20.09 -26.18 -3.40
N THR A 125 -20.81 -26.73 -2.42
CA THR A 125 -22.23 -27.12 -2.52
C THR A 125 -23.19 -25.95 -2.31
N VAL A 126 -22.68 -24.82 -1.78
CA VAL A 126 -23.41 -23.56 -1.59
C VAL A 126 -22.63 -22.40 -2.22
N PRO A 127 -23.27 -21.30 -2.64
CA PRO A 127 -22.54 -20.14 -3.11
C PRO A 127 -21.64 -19.56 -2.00
N VAL A 128 -20.38 -19.32 -2.34
CA VAL A 128 -19.37 -18.75 -1.43
C VAL A 128 -18.87 -17.43 -2.00
N ILE A 129 -19.00 -16.36 -1.21
CA ILE A 129 -18.43 -15.05 -1.49
C ILE A 129 -17.39 -14.73 -0.41
N MET A 130 -16.24 -14.22 -0.82
CA MET A 130 -15.15 -13.83 0.07
C MET A 130 -14.79 -12.36 -0.17
N ALA A 131 -14.38 -11.63 0.86
CA ALA A 131 -13.95 -10.24 0.74
C ALA A 131 -12.56 -10.01 1.35
N ALA A 132 -11.70 -9.30 0.60
CA ALA A 132 -10.37 -8.88 1.03
C ALA A 132 -10.16 -7.38 0.81
N ASN A 133 -9.35 -6.73 1.65
CA ASN A 133 -9.07 -5.31 1.50
C ASN A 133 -7.92 -5.03 0.52
N GLU A 134 -6.92 -5.92 0.45
CA GLU A 134 -5.72 -5.71 -0.36
C GLU A 134 -5.29 -6.95 -1.15
N LYS A 135 -4.59 -6.73 -2.27
CA LYS A 135 -4.00 -7.79 -3.11
C LYS A 135 -2.66 -8.28 -2.51
N SER A 136 -2.71 -8.98 -1.38
CA SER A 136 -1.52 -9.61 -0.80
C SER A 136 -1.09 -10.86 -1.60
N ALA A 137 0.15 -11.33 -1.39
CA ALA A 137 0.66 -12.54 -2.06
C ALA A 137 -0.21 -13.78 -1.78
N LYS A 138 -0.77 -13.88 -0.57
CA LYS A 138 -1.68 -14.96 -0.15
C LYS A 138 -3.05 -14.85 -0.83
N ILE A 139 -3.59 -13.64 -0.95
CA ILE A 139 -4.83 -13.40 -1.69
C ILE A 139 -4.68 -13.74 -3.18
N LYS A 140 -3.48 -13.55 -3.76
CA LYS A 140 -3.21 -13.98 -5.14
C LYS A 140 -3.27 -15.49 -5.32
N GLU A 141 -2.94 -16.27 -4.29
CA GLU A 141 -3.07 -17.72 -4.32
C GLU A 141 -4.54 -18.15 -4.28
N LEU A 142 -5.32 -17.59 -3.35
CA LEU A 142 -6.77 -17.79 -3.27
C LEU A 142 -7.48 -17.37 -4.57
N ALA A 143 -7.04 -16.26 -5.18
CA ALA A 143 -7.56 -15.75 -6.43
C ALA A 143 -7.44 -16.73 -7.60
N LYS A 144 -6.48 -17.68 -7.59
CA LYS A 144 -6.36 -18.69 -8.66
C LYS A 144 -7.56 -19.65 -8.69
N GLY A 145 -8.15 -19.93 -7.54
CA GLY A 145 -9.32 -20.81 -7.39
C GLY A 145 -10.66 -20.11 -7.56
N CYS A 146 -10.69 -18.77 -7.59
CA CYS A 146 -11.91 -17.98 -7.48
C CYS A 146 -12.15 -17.10 -8.71
N LYS A 147 -13.39 -16.69 -8.92
CA LYS A 147 -13.71 -15.55 -9.79
C LYS A 147 -13.43 -14.27 -9.01
N VAL A 148 -12.55 -13.41 -9.51
CA VAL A 148 -12.19 -12.16 -8.84
C VAL A 148 -13.03 -11.00 -9.38
N VAL A 149 -13.58 -10.19 -8.48
CA VAL A 149 -14.25 -8.93 -8.81
C VAL A 149 -13.61 -7.81 -7.99
N GLU A 150 -13.14 -6.79 -8.70
CA GLU A 150 -12.42 -5.67 -8.09
C GLU A 150 -13.36 -4.51 -7.81
N PHE A 151 -13.26 -3.95 -6.61
CA PHE A 151 -13.93 -2.72 -6.19
C PHE A 151 -12.89 -1.61 -6.08
N ALA A 152 -13.18 -0.48 -6.71
CA ALA A 152 -12.36 0.72 -6.67
C ALA A 152 -12.92 1.75 -5.66
N PRO A 153 -12.09 2.69 -5.18
CA PRO A 153 -12.56 3.87 -4.47
C PRO A 153 -13.63 4.61 -5.26
N VAL A 154 -14.68 5.10 -4.57
CA VAL A 154 -15.79 5.78 -5.25
C VAL A 154 -15.37 7.18 -5.70
N PRO A 155 -15.61 7.58 -6.96
CA PRO A 155 -15.25 8.90 -7.46
C PRO A 155 -15.82 10.07 -6.62
N PRO A 156 -15.06 11.15 -6.40
CA PRO A 156 -15.49 12.30 -5.58
C PRO A 156 -16.83 12.91 -6.01
N ARG A 157 -17.10 12.97 -7.32
CA ARG A 157 -18.36 13.48 -7.85
C ARG A 157 -19.57 12.66 -7.37
N LEU A 158 -19.45 11.33 -7.38
CA LEU A 158 -20.51 10.44 -6.92
C LEU A 158 -20.67 10.50 -5.40
N LEU A 159 -19.57 10.62 -4.66
CA LEU A 159 -19.61 10.83 -3.20
C LEU A 159 -20.33 12.13 -2.83
N LEU A 160 -20.07 13.22 -3.55
CA LEU A 160 -20.74 14.49 -3.31
C LEU A 160 -22.26 14.39 -3.56
N MET A 161 -22.67 13.75 -4.66
CA MET A 161 -24.09 13.51 -4.96
C MET A 161 -24.76 12.65 -3.87
N PHE A 162 -24.07 11.60 -3.41
CA PHE A 162 -24.56 10.74 -2.33
C PHE A 162 -24.65 11.48 -1.00
N LEU A 163 -23.64 12.30 -0.67
CA LEU A 163 -23.63 13.15 0.52
C LEU A 163 -24.82 14.12 0.51
N ASP A 164 -25.07 14.80 -0.61
CA ASP A 164 -26.20 15.72 -0.75
C ASP A 164 -27.54 15.01 -0.54
N HIS A 165 -27.69 13.80 -1.09
CA HIS A 165 -28.88 12.98 -0.86
C HIS A 165 -29.09 12.64 0.62
N VAL A 166 -28.02 12.22 1.31
CA VAL A 166 -28.08 11.88 2.74
C VAL A 166 -28.38 13.11 3.61
N LEU A 167 -27.72 14.24 3.35
CA LEU A 167 -27.96 15.49 4.08
C LEU A 167 -29.40 15.98 3.93
N ALA A 168 -29.97 15.87 2.72
CA ALA A 168 -31.37 16.21 2.47
C ALA A 168 -32.32 15.33 3.29
N LYS A 169 -32.04 14.03 3.38
CA LYS A 169 -32.85 13.06 4.14
C LYS A 169 -32.75 13.29 5.65
N GLU A 170 -31.57 13.63 6.15
CA GLU A 170 -31.31 13.94 7.56
C GLU A 170 -31.70 15.38 7.95
N LYS A 171 -32.18 16.18 6.99
CA LYS A 171 -32.48 17.62 7.17
C LYS A 171 -31.29 18.42 7.73
N ALA A 172 -30.07 17.96 7.48
CA ALA A 172 -28.84 18.59 7.91
C ALA A 172 -28.31 19.53 6.82
N LYS A 173 -27.71 20.66 7.22
CA LYS A 173 -27.08 21.61 6.31
C LYS A 173 -25.59 21.67 6.58
N LEU A 174 -24.80 21.52 5.52
CA LEU A 174 -23.36 21.71 5.53
C LEU A 174 -22.98 22.74 4.48
N GLY A 175 -21.99 23.59 4.80
CA GLY A 175 -21.46 24.56 3.86
C GLY A 175 -20.76 23.89 2.67
N PRO A 176 -20.65 24.55 1.49
CA PRO A 176 -19.95 24.00 0.34
C PRO A 176 -18.50 23.59 0.65
N GLY A 177 -17.77 24.39 1.44
CA GLY A 177 -16.41 24.08 1.86
C GLY A 177 -16.32 22.82 2.74
N ASP A 178 -17.27 22.62 3.64
CA ASP A 178 -17.33 21.41 4.49
C ASP A 178 -17.65 20.16 3.67
N LYS A 179 -18.55 20.26 2.68
CA LYS A 179 -18.87 19.12 1.81
C LYS A 179 -17.64 18.69 1.00
N VAL A 180 -16.93 19.65 0.41
CA VAL A 180 -15.71 19.36 -0.35
C VAL A 180 -14.64 18.75 0.57
N SER A 181 -14.42 19.31 1.76
CA SER A 181 -13.42 18.77 2.68
C SER A 181 -13.77 17.34 3.14
N ILE A 182 -15.05 17.06 3.44
CA ILE A 182 -15.51 15.72 3.81
C ILE A 182 -15.30 14.72 2.66
N VAL A 183 -15.63 15.10 1.43
CA VAL A 183 -15.45 14.23 0.26
C VAL A 183 -13.97 13.94 0.02
N VAL A 184 -13.12 14.97 0.02
CA VAL A 184 -11.65 14.80 -0.15
C VAL A 184 -11.09 13.92 0.96
N ASN A 185 -11.48 14.17 2.20
CA ASN A 185 -11.00 13.43 3.37
C ASN A 185 -11.46 11.98 3.43
N SER A 186 -12.57 11.65 2.77
CA SER A 186 -13.07 10.28 2.71
C SER A 186 -12.24 9.37 1.80
N GLY A 187 -11.45 9.91 0.86
CA GLY A 187 -10.59 9.11 0.00
C GLY A 187 -11.31 8.03 -0.84
N GLY A 188 -12.61 8.18 -1.11
CA GLY A 188 -13.40 7.17 -1.80
C GLY A 188 -14.14 6.17 -0.90
N ASP A 189 -14.00 6.29 0.43
CA ASP A 189 -14.68 5.46 1.44
C ASP A 189 -16.01 6.10 1.88
N ILE A 190 -17.12 5.42 1.58
CA ILE A 190 -18.48 5.89 1.90
C ILE A 190 -18.74 5.87 3.41
N ARG A 191 -18.23 4.87 4.14
CA ARG A 191 -18.42 4.76 5.59
C ARG A 191 -17.73 5.94 6.30
N SER A 192 -16.50 6.23 5.91
CA SER A 192 -15.73 7.37 6.42
C SER A 192 -16.37 8.71 6.04
N LEU A 193 -16.91 8.84 4.82
CA LEU A 193 -17.70 9.99 4.38
C LEU A 193 -18.90 10.25 5.32
N LEU A 194 -19.73 9.23 5.55
CA LEU A 194 -20.95 9.34 6.35
C LEU A 194 -20.66 9.64 7.82
N ASN A 195 -19.63 9.01 8.39
CA ASN A 195 -19.23 9.27 9.77
C ASN A 195 -18.72 10.71 9.94
N SER A 196 -17.94 11.21 8.97
CA SER A 196 -17.44 12.59 8.97
C SER A 196 -18.57 13.61 8.82
N ALA A 197 -19.51 13.33 7.92
CA ALA A 197 -20.69 14.17 7.71
C ALA A 197 -21.60 14.21 8.93
N GLN A 198 -21.85 13.07 9.57
CA GLN A 198 -22.64 12.97 10.80
C GLN A 198 -22.02 13.79 11.93
N SER A 199 -20.70 13.66 12.11
CA SER A 199 -19.96 14.40 13.14
C SER A 199 -20.04 15.91 12.92
N ARG A 200 -19.83 16.36 11.67
CA ARG A 200 -19.92 17.78 11.29
C ARG A 200 -21.33 18.35 11.44
N ALA A 201 -22.35 17.57 11.07
CA ALA A 201 -23.75 17.96 11.22
C ALA A 201 -24.19 18.06 12.68
N ALA A 202 -23.61 17.24 13.57
CA ALA A 202 -23.89 17.28 15.01
C ALA A 202 -23.17 18.44 15.75
N GLY A 203 -22.48 19.33 15.04
CA GLY A 203 -21.81 20.48 15.63
C GLY A 203 -20.49 20.15 16.33
N TYR A 204 -20.06 18.88 16.32
CA TYR A 204 -18.70 18.54 16.64
C TYR A 204 -17.82 19.07 15.51
N ALA A 205 -16.82 19.88 15.86
CA ALA A 205 -15.64 19.91 15.03
C ALA A 205 -15.18 18.47 14.97
N THR A 206 -15.32 17.81 13.82
CA THR A 206 -14.45 16.68 13.53
C THR A 206 -13.07 17.18 13.91
N VAL A 207 -12.46 16.58 14.94
CA VAL A 207 -11.01 16.54 15.03
C VAL A 207 -10.64 15.84 13.75
N SER A 208 -10.42 16.67 12.75
CA SER A 208 -9.83 16.27 11.51
C SER A 208 -8.50 15.67 11.97
N ASN A 209 -8.30 14.39 11.71
CA ASN A 209 -6.92 13.90 11.54
C ASN A 209 -6.29 14.49 10.24
N ARG A 210 -6.75 15.68 9.83
CA ARG A 210 -6.46 16.43 8.60
C ARG A 210 -6.59 17.97 8.76
N ASP A 211 -6.66 18.51 9.98
CA ASP A 211 -6.12 19.87 10.23
C ASP A 211 -4.59 19.85 10.15
N VAL A 212 -4.01 18.66 9.94
CA VAL A 212 -2.86 18.49 9.07
C VAL A 212 -3.37 18.64 7.64
N THR A 213 -3.42 19.88 7.15
CA THR A 213 -3.31 20.17 5.71
C THR A 213 -2.39 19.10 5.10
N GLU A 214 -2.83 18.42 4.05
CA GLU A 214 -2.00 17.51 3.25
C GLU A 214 -0.83 18.34 2.69
N ILE A 215 0.18 18.52 3.53
CA ILE A 215 1.39 19.25 3.20
C ILE A 215 2.29 18.19 2.59
N ASP A 216 2.56 18.38 1.30
CA ASP A 216 3.61 17.63 0.60
C ASP A 216 4.90 17.68 1.44
N ILE A 217 5.64 16.58 1.54
CA ILE A 217 6.99 16.59 2.13
C ILE A 217 7.80 17.75 1.57
N ALA A 218 7.63 18.04 0.28
CA ALA A 218 8.23 19.20 -0.38
C ALA A 218 7.89 20.51 0.32
N ASP A 219 6.62 20.76 0.59
CA ASP A 219 6.13 21.99 1.23
C ASP A 219 6.55 22.09 2.69
N ALA A 220 6.58 20.96 3.41
CA ALA A 220 7.03 20.93 4.81
C ALA A 220 8.53 21.24 4.92
N ILE A 221 9.35 20.66 4.03
CA ILE A 221 10.80 20.84 4.00
C ILE A 221 11.16 22.24 3.48
N ASN A 222 10.48 22.72 2.43
CA ASN A 222 10.63 24.10 1.97
C ASN A 222 10.21 25.09 3.07
N GLY A 223 9.10 24.84 3.75
CA GLY A 223 8.63 25.65 4.87
C GLY A 223 9.60 25.64 6.06
N TYR A 224 10.27 24.52 6.31
CA TYR A 224 11.32 24.41 7.33
C TYR A 224 12.55 25.27 6.99
N PHE A 225 13.08 25.19 5.77
CA PHE A 225 14.23 26.01 5.37
C PHE A 225 13.88 27.50 5.19
N ALA A 226 12.64 27.82 4.79
CA ALA A 226 12.14 29.18 4.64
C ALA A 226 11.61 29.80 5.95
N ALA A 227 11.59 29.05 7.06
CA ALA A 227 11.09 29.55 8.34
C ALA A 227 11.84 30.82 8.79
N LYS A 228 11.15 31.72 9.51
CA LYS A 228 11.72 32.98 10.01
C LYS A 228 12.49 32.78 11.31
N ASP A 229 12.01 31.90 12.17
CA ASP A 229 12.58 31.61 13.48
C ASP A 229 12.59 30.10 13.76
N ARG A 230 13.26 29.73 14.85
CA ARG A 230 13.37 28.33 15.29
C ARG A 230 12.02 27.73 15.66
N ALA A 231 11.08 28.53 16.17
CA ALA A 231 9.76 28.04 16.58
C ALA A 231 8.92 27.63 15.35
N ALA A 232 8.95 28.44 14.29
CA ALA A 232 8.32 28.14 13.01
C ALA A 232 8.98 26.92 12.34
N ALA A 233 10.31 26.80 12.38
CA ALA A 233 11.01 25.62 11.88
C ALA A 233 10.62 24.34 12.66
N MET A 234 10.51 24.43 13.98
CA MET A 234 10.05 23.33 14.83
C MET A 234 8.58 22.95 14.53
N GLN A 235 7.73 23.94 14.27
CA GLN A 235 6.35 23.72 13.88
C GLN A 235 6.25 23.05 12.50
N ALA A 236 7.08 23.43 11.54
CA ALA A 236 7.16 22.78 10.22
C ALA A 236 7.56 21.30 10.33
N LEU A 237 8.57 20.99 11.16
CA LEU A 237 8.98 19.60 11.44
C LEU A 237 7.90 18.80 12.19
N ALA A 238 7.20 19.44 13.13
CA ALA A 238 6.12 18.78 13.86
C ALA A 238 4.93 18.45 12.94
N ARG A 239 4.65 19.32 11.95
CA ARG A 239 3.64 19.08 10.92
C ARG A 239 4.06 17.97 9.95
N ALA A 240 5.33 17.96 9.54
CA ALA A 240 5.90 16.87 8.74
C ALA A 240 5.71 15.49 9.40
N ASP A 241 5.99 15.37 10.69
CA ASP A 241 5.88 14.08 11.39
C ASP A 241 4.43 13.61 11.63
N ALA A 242 3.42 14.47 11.40
CA ALA A 242 2.03 14.22 11.79
C ALA A 242 1.21 13.38 10.79
N SER A 243 1.36 13.54 9.47
CA SER A 243 0.73 12.67 8.43
C SER A 243 1.18 13.07 7.01
N PHE A 244 1.51 12.08 6.17
CA PHE A 244 1.83 12.25 4.74
C PHE A 244 1.01 11.28 3.89
N PRO A 245 0.34 11.76 2.82
CA PRO A 245 -0.05 10.93 1.69
C PRO A 245 0.84 11.28 0.49
N ASP A 246 1.97 10.58 0.30
CA ASP A 246 2.59 10.50 -1.03
C ASP A 246 1.89 9.35 -1.77
N PRO A 247 1.31 9.58 -2.96
CA PRO A 247 0.68 8.54 -3.79
C PRO A 247 1.59 7.33 -4.12
N ARG A 248 2.91 7.42 -3.93
CA ARG A 248 3.87 6.32 -4.16
C ARG A 248 4.11 5.43 -2.94
N TYR A 249 3.70 5.86 -1.74
CA TYR A 249 4.06 5.24 -0.46
C TYR A 249 2.85 4.91 0.43
N GLU A 250 1.74 4.49 -0.17
CA GLU A 250 0.62 3.88 0.57
C GLU A 250 1.12 2.75 1.48
N GLY A 251 0.76 2.78 2.77
CA GLY A 251 1.03 1.68 3.72
C GLY A 251 2.33 1.75 4.55
N MET A 252 3.11 2.83 4.51
CA MET A 252 4.32 2.95 5.35
C MET A 252 4.03 3.25 6.83
N SER A 253 4.67 2.48 7.74
CA SER A 253 4.57 2.70 9.18
C SER A 253 5.13 4.07 9.59
N PRO A 254 4.71 4.63 10.76
CA PRO A 254 5.31 5.86 11.31
C PRO A 254 6.84 5.86 11.34
N GLU A 255 7.46 4.69 11.46
CA GLU A 255 8.92 4.54 11.51
C GLU A 255 9.59 4.80 10.18
N THR A 256 9.04 4.25 9.10
CA THR A 256 9.58 4.43 7.75
C THR A 256 9.47 5.89 7.31
N ARG A 257 8.41 6.58 7.73
CA ARG A 257 8.19 8.02 7.49
C ARG A 257 9.28 8.91 8.10
N ARG A 258 9.76 8.59 9.30
CA ARG A 258 10.81 9.41 9.96
C ARG A 258 12.18 9.25 9.33
N LYS A 259 12.49 8.03 8.84
CA LYS A 259 13.70 7.81 8.04
C LYS A 259 13.64 8.59 6.74
N ASP A 260 12.47 8.67 6.13
CA ASP A 260 12.25 9.39 4.88
C ASP A 260 12.41 10.91 5.04
N MET A 261 11.93 11.49 6.14
CA MET A 261 12.18 12.91 6.46
C MET A 261 13.68 13.23 6.57
N VAL A 262 14.45 12.41 7.27
CA VAL A 262 15.91 12.59 7.40
C VAL A 262 16.60 12.39 6.05
N ALA A 263 16.18 11.40 5.26
CA ALA A 263 16.69 11.15 3.92
C ALA A 263 16.39 12.31 2.95
N THR A 264 15.21 12.92 3.06
CA THR A 264 14.80 14.07 2.26
C THR A 264 15.58 15.33 2.62
N LEU A 265 15.82 15.57 3.92
CA LEU A 265 16.70 16.66 4.35
C LEU A 265 18.11 16.46 3.79
N PHE A 266 18.61 15.23 3.83
CA PHE A 266 19.91 14.88 3.24
C PHE A 266 19.96 15.15 1.74
N SER A 267 19.00 14.66 0.95
CA SER A 267 18.97 14.88 -0.51
C SER A 267 18.85 16.37 -0.86
N SER A 268 18.04 17.11 -0.10
CA SER A 268 17.88 18.56 -0.27
C SER A 268 19.17 19.33 0.02
N ILE A 269 19.88 18.98 1.10
CA ILE A 269 21.15 19.62 1.48
C ILE A 269 22.25 19.32 0.46
N VAL A 270 22.43 18.05 0.08
CA VAL A 270 23.51 17.62 -0.82
C VAL A 270 23.31 18.13 -2.24
N SER A 271 22.05 18.29 -2.68
CA SER A 271 21.76 18.81 -4.01
C SER A 271 21.72 20.34 -4.09
N SER A 272 21.69 21.05 -2.96
CA SER A 272 21.70 22.51 -2.93
C SER A 272 23.08 23.11 -3.20
N HIS A 273 23.12 24.41 -3.49
CA HIS A 273 24.37 25.16 -3.62
C HIS A 273 25.21 25.20 -2.34
N ALA A 274 24.64 24.84 -1.18
CA ALA A 274 25.39 24.61 0.06
C ALA A 274 26.48 23.54 -0.09
N ALA A 275 26.36 22.64 -1.08
CA ALA A 275 27.39 21.65 -1.38
C ALA A 275 28.68 22.24 -1.99
N ALA A 276 28.65 23.52 -2.42
CA ALA A 276 29.84 24.22 -2.92
C ALA A 276 30.82 24.58 -1.79
N ASP A 277 30.32 24.86 -0.57
CA ASP A 277 31.13 25.07 0.62
C ASP A 277 31.23 23.78 1.44
N LYS A 278 32.41 23.15 1.37
CA LYS A 278 32.67 21.84 1.99
C LYS A 278 32.59 21.89 3.51
N GLU A 279 32.97 23.00 4.14
CA GLU A 279 32.94 23.13 5.61
C GLU A 279 31.50 23.25 6.09
N SER A 280 30.73 24.16 5.49
CA SER A 280 29.29 24.28 5.73
C SER A 280 28.52 22.99 5.50
N LEU A 281 28.85 22.25 4.44
CA LEU A 281 28.22 20.97 4.14
C LEU A 281 28.55 19.93 5.22
N ALA A 282 29.82 19.82 5.62
CA ALA A 282 30.25 18.89 6.66
C ALA A 282 29.51 19.15 7.99
N GLU A 283 29.33 20.41 8.37
CA GLU A 283 28.59 20.77 9.57
C GLU A 283 27.11 20.37 9.53
N LEU A 284 26.45 20.56 8.38
CA LEU A 284 25.05 20.18 8.20
C LEU A 284 24.89 18.65 8.22
N LEU A 285 25.81 17.94 7.56
CA LEU A 285 25.82 16.49 7.52
C LEU A 285 26.15 15.85 8.88
N ASP A 286 26.99 16.47 9.72
CA ASP A 286 27.24 15.97 11.08
C ASP A 286 25.96 16.00 11.94
N VAL A 287 25.18 17.09 11.85
CA VAL A 287 23.90 17.19 12.57
C VAL A 287 22.91 16.14 12.06
N LEU A 288 22.80 15.98 10.73
CA LEU A 288 21.93 14.95 10.14
C LEU A 288 22.34 13.53 10.51
N SER A 289 23.64 13.24 10.50
CA SER A 289 24.19 11.94 10.90
C SER A 289 23.81 11.58 12.33
N ARG A 290 23.92 12.53 13.26
CA ARG A 290 23.48 12.34 14.65
C ARG A 290 21.97 12.11 14.75
N ALA A 291 21.17 12.86 14.00
CA ALA A 291 19.72 12.70 13.95
C ALA A 291 19.33 11.31 13.41
N ASP A 292 19.97 10.84 12.33
CA ASP A 292 19.73 9.51 11.74
C ASP A 292 20.07 8.38 12.71
N MET A 293 21.21 8.46 13.41
CA MET A 293 21.59 7.50 14.43
C MET A 293 20.54 7.39 15.56
N VAL A 294 19.97 8.52 15.99
CA VAL A 294 18.91 8.52 17.01
C VAL A 294 17.63 7.91 16.46
N VAL A 295 17.19 8.27 15.25
CA VAL A 295 16.01 7.67 14.60
C VAL A 295 16.18 6.15 14.46
N GLY A 296 17.35 5.68 14.03
CA GLY A 296 17.66 4.26 13.92
C GLY A 296 17.59 3.52 15.26
N ARG A 297 18.11 4.13 16.35
CA ARG A 297 18.04 3.56 17.71
C ARG A 297 16.62 3.53 18.26
N VAL A 298 15.83 4.58 18.02
CA VAL A 298 14.42 4.64 18.43
C VAL A 298 13.61 3.50 17.81
N SER A 299 13.77 3.27 16.51
CA SER A 299 13.08 2.15 15.82
C SER A 299 13.48 0.78 16.39
N ARG A 300 14.76 0.55 16.67
CA ARG A 300 15.22 -0.74 17.21
C ARG A 300 14.73 -0.99 18.64
N ASN A 301 14.76 0.04 19.49
CA ASN A 301 14.51 -0.10 20.93
C ASN A 301 13.07 0.26 21.34
N ARG A 302 12.21 0.68 20.39
CA ARG A 302 10.82 1.13 20.63
C ARG A 302 10.70 2.27 21.65
N GLN A 303 11.73 3.13 21.75
CA GLN A 303 11.78 4.25 22.70
C GLN A 303 11.32 5.56 22.04
N TRP A 304 10.01 5.71 21.84
CA TRP A 304 9.41 6.83 21.11
C TRP A 304 9.64 8.20 21.74
N SER A 305 9.89 8.26 23.05
CA SER A 305 10.14 9.50 23.79
C SER A 305 11.39 10.24 23.32
N LEU A 306 12.35 9.54 22.69
CA LEU A 306 13.59 10.17 22.21
C LEU A 306 13.39 11.00 20.92
N LEU A 307 12.24 10.87 20.25
CA LEU A 307 11.95 11.63 19.03
C LEU A 307 11.89 13.14 19.25
N ARG A 308 11.54 13.60 20.46
CA ARG A 308 11.57 15.02 20.82
C ARG A 308 12.97 15.62 20.64
N TYR A 309 14.01 14.85 20.95
CA TYR A 309 15.39 15.29 20.80
C TYR A 309 15.81 15.36 19.33
N VAL A 310 15.28 14.49 18.46
CA VAL A 310 15.54 14.58 17.01
C VAL A 310 15.01 15.90 16.46
N ARG A 311 13.77 16.28 16.83
CA ARG A 311 13.19 17.57 16.42
C ARG A 311 14.01 18.75 16.95
N ASP A 312 14.48 18.68 18.20
CA ASP A 312 15.36 19.70 18.78
C ASP A 312 16.74 19.77 18.09
N MET A 313 17.32 18.64 17.69
CA MET A 313 18.58 18.58 16.95
C MET A 313 18.44 19.21 15.57
N LEU A 314 17.34 18.93 14.88
CA LEU A 314 17.06 19.51 13.56
C LEU A 314 16.78 21.02 13.69
N ALA A 315 15.80 21.43 14.52
CA ALA A 315 15.45 22.85 14.66
C ALA A 315 16.55 23.69 15.34
N GLY A 316 17.32 23.12 16.26
CA GLY A 316 18.36 23.82 17.01
C GLY A 316 19.75 23.76 16.37
N GLY A 317 20.08 22.66 15.70
CA GLY A 317 21.36 22.46 15.03
C GLY A 317 21.29 22.74 13.54
N LEU A 318 20.46 21.96 12.83
CA LEU A 318 20.43 21.97 11.37
C LEU A 318 19.87 23.27 10.81
N TYR A 319 18.72 23.73 11.31
CA TYR A 319 18.06 24.97 10.86
C TYR A 319 18.96 26.20 11.05
N VAL A 320 19.61 26.30 12.21
CA VAL A 320 20.51 27.42 12.53
C VAL A 320 21.71 27.44 11.58
N LYS A 321 22.31 26.27 11.34
CA LYS A 321 23.44 26.11 10.41
C LYS A 321 23.05 26.23 8.94
N SER A 322 21.77 26.06 8.58
CA SER A 322 21.30 26.16 7.19
C SER A 322 20.90 27.58 6.76
N ARG A 323 20.94 28.57 7.66
CA ARG A 323 20.56 29.96 7.34
C ARG A 323 21.46 30.55 6.26
N GLY A 324 20.83 31.21 5.28
CA GLY A 324 21.52 31.89 4.18
C GLY A 324 22.05 30.98 3.07
N LYS A 325 21.77 29.66 3.12
CA LYS A 325 22.31 28.66 2.17
C LYS A 325 21.34 28.27 1.03
N ASP A 326 20.21 28.98 0.89
CA ASP A 326 19.13 28.76 -0.10
C ASP A 326 18.85 27.29 -0.43
N ILE A 327 18.57 26.50 0.61
CA ILE A 327 18.30 25.06 0.47
C ILE A 327 16.83 24.86 0.13
N LYS A 328 16.57 24.17 -0.98
CA LYS A 328 15.22 23.82 -1.43
C LYS A 328 15.04 22.31 -1.40
N TYR A 329 13.79 21.89 -1.24
CA TYR A 329 13.43 20.49 -1.31
C TYR A 329 13.91 19.88 -2.62
N ASN A 330 14.57 18.74 -2.48
CA ASN A 330 14.84 17.85 -3.60
C ASN A 330 14.70 16.41 -3.12
N GLN A 331 13.80 15.66 -3.75
CA GLN A 331 13.55 14.26 -3.43
C GLN A 331 14.77 13.38 -3.68
N TYR A 332 15.64 13.78 -4.61
CA TYR A 332 16.72 12.93 -5.09
C TYR A 332 18.06 13.63 -5.03
N THR A 333 19.05 12.94 -4.47
CA THR A 333 20.43 13.44 -4.39
C THR A 333 21.07 13.61 -5.78
N MET A 334 20.56 12.92 -6.81
CA MET A 334 21.11 12.92 -8.16
C MET A 334 20.05 13.31 -9.19
N PRO A 335 20.43 14.00 -10.29
CA PRO A 335 19.52 14.29 -11.39
C PRO A 335 18.94 13.02 -12.05
N TRP A 336 17.70 13.12 -12.55
CA TRP A 336 17.02 12.01 -13.26
C TRP A 336 17.84 11.40 -14.42
N PRO A 337 18.59 12.16 -15.24
CA PRO A 337 19.44 11.58 -16.28
C PRO A 337 20.51 10.61 -15.78
N VAL A 338 20.91 10.69 -14.51
CA VAL A 338 21.86 9.76 -13.88
C VAL A 338 21.13 8.63 -13.17
N MET A 339 20.06 8.93 -12.44
CA MET A 339 19.31 7.92 -11.68
C MET A 339 18.49 6.98 -12.55
N GLY A 340 17.81 7.47 -13.58
CA GLY A 340 16.94 6.66 -14.44
C GLY A 340 17.68 5.42 -14.99
N PRO A 341 18.88 5.59 -15.56
CA PRO A 341 19.73 4.46 -15.96
C PRO A 341 20.10 3.52 -14.81
N ILE A 342 20.43 4.05 -13.62
CA ILE A 342 20.77 3.24 -12.45
C ILE A 342 19.57 2.39 -12.01
N PHE A 343 18.38 2.97 -11.92
CA PHE A 343 17.16 2.26 -11.53
C PHE A 343 16.79 1.17 -12.53
N ALA A 344 16.79 1.49 -13.82
CA ALA A 344 16.52 0.53 -14.89
C ALA A 344 17.53 -0.63 -14.86
N ARG A 345 18.82 -0.32 -14.68
CA ARG A 345 19.87 -1.34 -14.53
C ARG A 345 19.71 -2.17 -13.26
N SER A 346 19.27 -1.57 -12.14
CA SER A 346 19.10 -2.29 -10.87
C SER A 346 18.07 -3.42 -10.96
N GLN A 347 17.01 -3.26 -11.78
CA GLN A 347 16.01 -4.31 -12.00
C GLN A 347 16.62 -5.51 -12.72
N THR A 348 17.41 -5.23 -13.77
CA THR A 348 18.17 -6.24 -14.53
C THR A 348 19.15 -6.97 -13.63
N ILE A 349 19.95 -6.24 -12.85
CA ILE A 349 20.94 -6.82 -11.93
C ILE A 349 20.27 -7.67 -10.85
N ARG A 350 19.16 -7.22 -10.26
CA ARG A 350 18.42 -8.00 -9.24
C ARG A 350 17.92 -9.33 -9.78
N LYS A 351 17.46 -9.35 -11.03
CA LYS A 351 17.00 -10.57 -11.69
C LYS A 351 18.14 -11.56 -11.86
N ILE A 352 19.28 -11.12 -12.40
CA ILE A 352 20.48 -11.94 -12.56
C ILE A 352 21.01 -12.44 -11.21
N ALA A 353 21.14 -11.54 -10.23
CA ALA A 353 21.65 -11.88 -8.90
C ALA A 353 20.76 -12.87 -8.14
N SER A 354 19.44 -12.89 -8.41
CA SER A 354 18.51 -13.84 -7.80
C SER A 354 18.68 -15.26 -8.37
N ALA A 355 19.25 -15.41 -9.57
CA ALA A 355 19.55 -16.70 -10.16
C ALA A 355 21.01 -17.14 -9.89
N VAL A 356 21.96 -16.21 -10.04
CA VAL A 356 23.40 -16.49 -9.82
C VAL A 356 23.71 -16.72 -8.34
N GLY A 357 23.04 -16.03 -7.43
CA GLY A 357 23.26 -16.16 -5.99
C GLY A 357 23.11 -17.60 -5.48
N PRO A 358 21.94 -18.24 -5.69
CA PRO A 358 21.74 -19.65 -5.37
C PRO A 358 22.71 -20.59 -6.09
N ALA A 359 22.95 -20.38 -7.40
CA ALA A 359 23.84 -21.23 -8.18
C ALA A 359 25.29 -21.23 -7.68
N MET A 360 25.76 -20.09 -7.16
CA MET A 360 27.12 -19.91 -6.65
C MET A 360 27.20 -20.00 -5.12
N ASN A 361 26.09 -20.30 -4.44
CA ASN A 361 25.96 -20.33 -2.98
C ASN A 361 26.45 -19.04 -2.29
N VAL A 362 26.09 -17.88 -2.84
CA VAL A 362 26.44 -16.56 -2.30
C VAL A 362 25.21 -15.67 -2.14
N SER A 363 25.31 -14.63 -1.30
CA SER A 363 24.25 -13.64 -1.17
C SER A 363 23.98 -12.91 -2.50
N ARG A 364 22.75 -12.44 -2.71
CA ARG A 364 22.41 -11.61 -3.90
C ARG A 364 23.28 -10.36 -4.01
N SER A 365 23.67 -9.77 -2.88
CA SER A 365 24.60 -8.63 -2.85
C SER A 365 25.95 -9.02 -3.43
N THR A 366 26.56 -10.09 -2.92
CA THR A 366 27.84 -10.63 -3.38
C THR A 366 27.77 -11.06 -4.85
N ALA A 367 26.67 -11.70 -5.26
CA ALA A 367 26.43 -12.08 -6.65
C ALA A 367 26.44 -10.85 -7.57
N SER A 368 25.80 -9.75 -7.16
CA SER A 368 25.70 -8.53 -7.96
C SER A 368 26.99 -7.69 -7.99
N SER A 369 27.70 -7.56 -6.87
CA SER A 369 28.85 -6.66 -6.75
C SER A 369 30.17 -7.32 -7.09
N VAL A 370 30.32 -8.61 -6.80
CA VAL A 370 31.56 -9.36 -6.98
C VAL A 370 31.45 -10.30 -8.16
N VAL A 371 30.46 -11.20 -8.18
CA VAL A 371 30.42 -12.29 -9.19
C VAL A 371 30.04 -11.79 -10.57
N LEU A 372 29.03 -10.92 -10.69
CA LEU A 372 28.47 -10.48 -11.96
C LEU A 372 29.50 -9.81 -12.89
N PRO A 373 30.38 -8.89 -12.44
CA PRO A 373 31.44 -8.33 -13.29
C PRO A 373 32.35 -9.40 -13.91
N TYR A 374 32.76 -10.42 -13.14
CA TYR A 374 33.61 -11.51 -13.64
C TYR A 374 32.82 -12.45 -14.57
N LEU A 375 31.56 -12.75 -14.24
CA LEU A 375 30.70 -13.57 -15.09
C LEU A 375 30.49 -12.93 -16.46
N VAL A 376 30.16 -11.63 -16.50
CA VAL A 376 30.02 -10.88 -17.75
C VAL A 376 31.33 -10.88 -18.53
N ARG A 377 32.47 -10.75 -17.84
CA ARG A 377 33.78 -10.79 -18.46
C ARG A 377 34.09 -12.16 -19.09
N ALA A 378 33.84 -13.24 -18.36
CA ALA A 378 34.02 -14.61 -18.85
C ALA A 378 33.14 -14.89 -20.08
N ILE A 379 31.87 -14.48 -20.04
CA ILE A 379 30.94 -14.62 -21.18
C ILE A 379 31.48 -13.90 -22.43
N ILE A 380 32.04 -12.69 -22.27
CA ILE A 380 32.60 -11.93 -23.39
C ILE A 380 33.84 -12.61 -23.97
N ASP A 381 34.76 -13.04 -23.11
CA ASP A 381 36.05 -13.57 -23.54
C ASP A 381 35.90 -14.97 -24.16
N GLU A 382 35.05 -15.81 -23.60
CA GLU A 382 34.75 -17.18 -24.08
C GLU A 382 33.66 -17.21 -25.18
N LYS A 383 33.11 -16.04 -25.56
CA LYS A 383 32.04 -15.91 -26.57
C LYS A 383 30.83 -16.82 -26.31
N VAL A 384 30.45 -16.94 -25.04
CA VAL A 384 29.34 -17.79 -24.61
C VAL A 384 28.00 -17.18 -25.07
N ASP A 385 27.12 -18.02 -25.62
CA ASP A 385 25.75 -17.63 -25.90
C ASP A 385 24.98 -17.44 -24.60
N VAL A 386 24.51 -16.20 -24.35
CA VAL A 386 23.85 -15.83 -23.09
C VAL A 386 22.48 -16.48 -22.91
N SER A 387 21.78 -16.78 -24.01
CA SER A 387 20.45 -17.40 -23.97
C SER A 387 20.57 -18.87 -23.65
N GLU A 388 21.47 -19.58 -24.32
CA GLU A 388 21.78 -20.99 -24.04
C GLU A 388 22.33 -21.17 -22.62
N PHE A 389 23.25 -20.30 -22.21
CA PHE A 389 23.81 -20.31 -20.85
C PHE A 389 22.71 -20.14 -19.79
N ALA A 390 21.79 -19.20 -20.00
CA ALA A 390 20.74 -18.92 -19.03
C ALA A 390 19.70 -20.05 -18.93
N VAL A 391 19.30 -20.64 -20.06
CA VAL A 391 18.38 -21.78 -20.07
C VAL A 391 19.03 -22.99 -19.41
N THR A 392 20.30 -23.28 -19.70
CA THR A 392 21.01 -24.45 -19.17
C THR A 392 21.26 -24.35 -17.67
N ASN A 393 21.64 -23.18 -17.17
CA ASN A 393 22.05 -23.02 -15.76
C ASN A 393 20.93 -22.53 -14.84
N PHE A 394 19.92 -21.85 -15.37
CA PHE A 394 18.87 -21.22 -14.55
C PHE A 394 17.44 -21.58 -14.99
N GLY A 395 17.25 -22.24 -16.13
CA GLY A 395 15.93 -22.63 -16.63
C GLY A 395 15.02 -21.46 -17.03
N ASP A 396 15.59 -20.25 -17.20
CA ASP A 396 14.84 -19.03 -17.50
C ASP A 396 15.59 -18.18 -18.54
N GLU A 397 15.07 -18.19 -19.77
CA GLU A 397 15.59 -17.44 -20.92
C GLU A 397 15.63 -15.93 -20.68
N SER A 398 14.73 -15.41 -19.85
CA SER A 398 14.61 -13.99 -19.56
C SER A 398 15.75 -13.46 -18.68
N ILE A 399 16.55 -14.35 -18.08
CA ILE A 399 17.85 -14.04 -17.45
C ILE A 399 18.92 -13.84 -18.55
N GLY A 400 18.87 -14.63 -19.62
CA GLY A 400 19.78 -14.51 -20.78
C GLY A 400 19.65 -13.16 -21.44
N GLU A 401 18.43 -12.65 -21.65
CA GLU A 401 18.19 -11.29 -22.12
C GLU A 401 18.80 -10.21 -21.20
N SER A 402 18.73 -10.45 -19.89
CA SER A 402 19.25 -9.53 -18.88
C SER A 402 20.78 -9.52 -18.85
N LEU A 403 21.40 -10.70 -18.95
CA LEU A 403 22.85 -10.88 -19.08
C LEU A 403 23.36 -10.28 -20.39
N GLY A 404 22.65 -10.48 -21.50
CA GLY A 404 22.97 -9.88 -22.80
C GLY A 404 23.04 -8.36 -22.75
N LYS A 405 22.10 -7.70 -22.04
CA LYS A 405 22.13 -6.25 -21.82
C LYS A 405 23.38 -5.79 -21.06
N GLU A 406 23.84 -6.54 -20.06
CA GLU A 406 25.07 -6.21 -19.31
C GLU A 406 26.33 -6.47 -20.14
N VAL A 407 26.35 -7.53 -20.95
CA VAL A 407 27.42 -7.86 -21.90
C VAL A 407 27.58 -6.75 -22.94
N GLU A 408 26.51 -6.29 -23.56
CA GLU A 408 26.55 -5.21 -24.55
C GLU A 408 26.99 -3.87 -23.93
N ARG A 409 26.58 -3.59 -22.69
CA ARG A 409 27.08 -2.42 -21.94
C ARG A 409 28.59 -2.50 -21.69
N ALA A 410 29.10 -3.66 -21.29
CA ALA A 410 30.53 -3.87 -21.06
C ALA A 410 31.34 -3.76 -22.36
N LYS A 411 30.83 -4.27 -23.49
CA LYS A 411 31.44 -4.07 -24.82
C LYS A 411 31.42 -2.60 -25.27
N GLY A 412 30.32 -1.89 -25.02
CA GLY A 412 30.15 -0.49 -25.37
C GLY A 412 31.08 0.46 -24.60
N ALA A 413 31.37 0.16 -23.33
CA ALA A 413 32.35 0.91 -22.54
C ALA A 413 33.78 0.82 -23.13
N ARG A 414 34.12 -0.32 -23.74
CA ARG A 414 35.43 -0.58 -24.37
C ARG A 414 35.65 0.15 -25.69
N LYS A 415 34.59 0.66 -26.34
CA LYS A 415 34.69 1.50 -27.55
C LYS A 415 34.88 2.99 -27.24
N LYS A 416 34.73 3.40 -25.98
CA LYS A 416 34.84 4.81 -25.53
C LYS A 416 36.11 5.10 -24.73
N GLN A 417 36.87 4.08 -24.37
CA GLN A 417 38.27 4.15 -23.93
C GLN A 417 39.15 3.90 -25.15
#